data_AF-A0A3L7SMS6-F1
#
_entry.id   AF-A0A3L7SMS6-F1
#
_cell.length_a   1.000
_cell.length_b   1.000
_cell.length_c   1.000
_cell.angle_alpha   90.00
_cell.angle_beta   90.00
_cell.angle_gamma   90.00
#
_symmetry.space_group_name_H-M   'P 1'
#
loop_
_entity.id
_entity.type
_entity.pdbx_description
1 polymer ?
#
loop_
_entity_poly.entity_id
_entity_poly.type
_entity_poly.pdbx_seq_one_letter_code
_entity_poly.pdbx_strand_id
1 'polypeptide(L)'
;GAELLKIWLLPGERVGFNPLSAGGPSAAQLLFVLVRILEMMLIVPLVEEFFWRGFLSRYLISEQFQSVAEGAFTRWSFLGVTVIFALMHTEILAALAWCALINTLYWYTRNIWSCVVMHGVTNGLLAAYILLTANWHLW
;
A
#
# COMPACT_ATOMS: atom_id res chain seq x y z
N GLY A 1 -20.19 13.35 -17.00
CA GLY A 1 -20.54 11.92 -16.91
C GLY A 1 -19.30 11.06 -17.06
N ALA A 2 -18.86 10.82 -18.30
CA ALA A 2 -17.72 9.95 -18.61
C ALA A 2 -16.35 10.51 -18.17
N GLU A 3 -16.12 11.83 -18.26
CA GLU A 3 -14.83 12.45 -17.88
C GLU A 3 -14.58 12.41 -16.36
N LEU A 4 -15.62 12.57 -15.53
CA LEU A 4 -15.50 12.37 -14.08
C LEU A 4 -15.17 10.92 -13.75
N LEU A 5 -15.83 9.96 -14.40
CA LEU A 5 -15.51 8.54 -14.25
C LEU A 5 -14.07 8.24 -14.67
N LYS A 6 -13.53 8.87 -15.72
CA LYS A 6 -12.11 8.72 -16.08
C LYS A 6 -11.17 9.27 -15.01
N ILE A 7 -11.45 10.45 -14.45
CA ILE A 7 -10.65 11.07 -13.38
C ILE A 7 -10.59 10.17 -12.13
N TRP A 8 -11.65 9.41 -11.83
CA TRP A 8 -11.73 8.54 -10.65
C TRP A 8 -11.38 7.06 -10.92
N LEU A 9 -11.51 6.56 -12.16
CA LEU A 9 -11.38 5.14 -12.50
C LEU A 9 -10.15 4.79 -13.34
N LEU A 10 -9.61 5.75 -14.10
CA LEU A 10 -8.40 5.49 -14.88
C LEU A 10 -7.19 5.86 -14.03
N PRO A 11 -6.18 4.98 -13.93
CA PRO A 11 -4.90 5.37 -13.34
C PRO A 11 -4.40 6.61 -14.07
N GLY A 12 -4.02 7.66 -13.34
CA GLY A 12 -3.20 8.72 -13.91
C GLY A 12 -1.95 8.11 -14.56
N GLU A 13 -1.45 8.70 -15.65
CA GLU A 13 -0.22 8.20 -16.27
C GLU A 13 0.93 8.20 -15.25
N ARG A 14 1.37 7.01 -14.84
CA ARG A 14 2.63 6.84 -14.13
C ARG A 14 3.77 6.81 -15.13
N VAL A 15 4.70 7.74 -14.97
CA VAL A 15 5.99 7.65 -15.66
C VAL A 15 6.81 6.57 -14.96
N GLY A 16 6.84 5.37 -15.54
CA GLY A 16 7.63 4.26 -15.03
C GLY A 16 9.13 4.50 -15.17
N PHE A 17 9.90 4.17 -14.14
CA PHE A 17 11.37 4.20 -14.19
C PHE A 17 11.91 2.78 -14.35
N ASN A 18 12.54 2.50 -15.50
CA ASN A 18 13.27 1.25 -15.70
C ASN A 18 14.76 1.44 -15.36
N PRO A 19 15.22 1.03 -14.16
CA PRO A 19 16.62 1.15 -13.76
C PRO A 19 17.56 0.28 -14.59
N LEU A 20 17.05 -0.71 -15.33
CA LEU A 20 17.82 -1.68 -16.12
C LEU A 20 17.85 -1.34 -17.63
N SER A 21 17.47 -0.12 -18.01
CA SER A 21 17.33 0.31 -19.40
C SER A 21 18.66 0.56 -20.14
N ALA A 22 19.77 0.78 -19.42
CA ALA A 22 21.11 0.92 -20.02
C ALA A 22 21.76 -0.45 -20.25
N GLY A 23 22.52 -0.59 -21.35
CA GLY A 23 23.04 -1.86 -21.90
C GLY A 23 23.71 -2.82 -20.92
N GLY A 24 22.91 -3.71 -20.33
CA GLY A 24 23.30 -4.69 -19.33
C GLY A 24 23.26 -4.12 -17.89
N PRO A 25 22.76 -4.86 -16.90
CA PRO A 25 22.64 -4.35 -15.54
C PRO A 25 24.03 -4.22 -14.87
N SER A 26 24.44 -3.00 -14.58
CA SER A 26 25.59 -2.71 -13.72
C SER A 26 25.32 -3.13 -12.27
N ALA A 27 26.39 -3.33 -11.49
CA ALA A 27 26.28 -3.63 -10.06
C ALA A 27 25.49 -2.54 -9.29
N ALA A 28 25.63 -1.27 -9.68
CA ALA A 28 24.90 -0.16 -9.08
C ALA A 28 23.39 -0.23 -9.38
N GLN A 29 23.00 -0.59 -10.60
CA GLN A 29 21.59 -0.77 -10.98
C GLN A 29 20.95 -1.95 -10.24
N LEU A 30 21.68 -3.07 -10.11
CA LEU A 30 21.21 -4.22 -9.33
C LEU A 30 21.07 -3.87 -7.85
N LEU A 31 22.03 -3.14 -7.27
CA LEU A 31 21.94 -2.67 -5.89
C LEU A 31 20.76 -1.72 -5.68
N PHE A 32 20.52 -0.80 -6.61
CA PHE A 32 19.37 0.10 -6.57
C PHE A 32 18.05 -0.67 -6.56
N VAL A 33 17.88 -1.65 -7.46
CA VAL A 33 16.71 -2.52 -7.51
C VAL A 33 16.54 -3.28 -6.19
N LEU A 34 17.62 -3.86 -5.66
CA LEU A 34 17.58 -4.59 -4.40
C LEU A 34 17.13 -3.70 -3.23
N VAL A 35 17.70 -2.51 -3.09
CA VAL A 35 17.34 -1.56 -2.04
C VAL A 35 15.88 -1.15 -2.14
N ARG A 36 15.39 -0.85 -3.35
CA ARG A 36 13.96 -0.52 -3.56
C ARG A 36 13.04 -1.68 -3.19
N ILE A 37 13.40 -2.92 -3.51
CA ILE A 37 12.60 -4.09 -3.12
C ILE A 37 12.56 -4.23 -1.59
N LEU A 38 13.70 -4.07 -0.91
CA LEU A 38 13.76 -4.13 0.55
C LEU A 38 12.95 -3.01 1.21
N GLU A 39 13.02 -1.80 0.66
CA GLU A 39 12.20 -0.67 1.09
C GLU A 39 10.71 -1.01 0.98
N MET A 40 10.26 -1.46 -0.20
CA MET A 40 8.87 -1.81 -0.48
C MET A 40 8.37 -2.98 0.40
N MET A 41 9.22 -3.96 0.69
CA MET A 41 8.82 -5.16 1.44
C MET A 41 8.92 -5.02 2.95
N LEU A 42 9.78 -4.12 3.46
CA LEU A 42 10.08 -4.03 4.88
C LEU A 42 9.76 -2.65 5.44
N ILE A 43 10.37 -1.61 4.89
CA ILE A 43 10.30 -0.27 5.47
C ILE A 43 8.92 0.35 5.27
N VAL A 44 8.39 0.30 4.04
CA VAL A 44 7.07 0.85 3.72
C VAL A 44 5.96 0.18 4.55
N PRO A 45 5.85 -1.16 4.62
CA PRO A 45 4.87 -1.82 5.47
C PRO A 45 5.00 -1.46 6.94
N LEU A 46 6.22 -1.36 7.47
CA LEU A 46 6.41 -0.98 8.88
C LEU A 46 5.89 0.44 9.13
N VAL A 47 6.27 1.41 8.30
CA VAL A 47 5.85 2.81 8.51
C VAL A 47 4.35 2.96 8.30
N GLU A 48 3.83 2.43 7.19
CA GLU A 48 2.43 2.62 6.82
C GLU A 48 1.49 1.88 7.76
N GLU A 49 1.76 0.62 8.11
CA GLU A 49 0.83 -0.14 8.97
C GLU A 49 0.74 0.47 10.37
N PHE A 50 1.85 0.96 10.92
CA PHE A 50 1.84 1.69 12.19
C PHE A 50 1.06 3.00 12.09
N PHE A 51 1.18 3.73 10.98
CA PHE A 51 0.36 4.94 10.76
C PHE A 51 -1.13 4.61 10.64
N TRP A 52 -1.51 3.67 9.77
CA TRP A 52 -2.91 3.37 9.48
C TRP A 52 -3.63 2.61 10.60
N ARG A 53 -3.01 1.57 11.16
CA ARG A 53 -3.65 0.63 12.10
C ARG A 53 -3.22 0.87 13.53
N GLY A 54 -1.97 1.30 13.72
CA GLY A 54 -1.43 1.69 15.02
C GLY A 54 -2.01 3.02 15.50
N PHE A 55 -2.26 3.95 14.57
CA PHE A 55 -2.74 5.30 14.87
C PHE A 55 -4.10 5.63 14.24
N LEU A 56 -4.19 5.87 12.93
CA LEU A 56 -5.33 6.58 12.31
C LEU A 56 -6.66 5.86 12.51
N SER A 57 -6.73 4.53 12.31
CA SER A 57 -7.96 3.77 12.49
C SER A 57 -8.53 3.90 13.90
N ARG A 58 -7.67 3.91 14.92
CA ARG A 58 -8.06 4.05 16.33
C ARG A 58 -8.35 5.51 16.69
N TYR A 59 -7.60 6.44 16.10
CA TYR A 59 -7.80 7.88 16.29
C TYR A 59 -9.15 8.36 15.76
N LEU A 60 -9.61 7.82 14.63
CA LEU A 60 -10.95 8.08 14.10
C LEU A 60 -12.09 7.55 14.98
N ILE A 61 -11.80 6.74 16.00
CA ILE A 61 -12.77 6.26 17.00
C ILE A 61 -12.70 7.14 18.25
N SER A 62 -11.50 7.47 18.71
CA SER A 62 -11.26 8.33 19.87
C SER A 62 -9.89 8.98 19.77
N GLU A 63 -9.79 10.26 20.15
CA GLU A 63 -8.51 10.99 20.22
C GLU A 63 -7.53 10.34 21.21
N GLN A 64 -8.04 9.72 22.29
CA GLN A 64 -7.25 8.86 23.17
C GLN A 64 -7.07 7.47 22.55
N PHE A 65 -6.55 7.42 21.32
CA PHE A 65 -6.52 6.23 20.46
C PHE A 65 -5.80 5.04 21.09
N GLN A 66 -4.81 5.29 21.97
CA GLN A 66 -4.09 4.25 22.70
C GLN A 66 -4.98 3.42 23.63
N SER A 67 -6.14 3.95 24.05
CA SER A 67 -7.14 3.24 24.85
C SER A 67 -8.07 2.34 24.03
N VAL A 68 -8.14 2.56 22.71
CA VAL A 68 -8.97 1.78 21.79
C VAL A 68 -8.27 0.44 21.49
N ALA A 69 -8.94 -0.70 21.60
CA ALA A 69 -8.30 -2.00 21.33
C ALA A 69 -7.76 -2.13 19.88
N GLU A 70 -6.70 -2.92 19.69
CA GLU A 70 -6.26 -3.30 18.33
C GLU A 70 -7.39 -3.98 17.56
N GLY A 71 -7.43 -3.73 16.25
CA GLY A 71 -8.45 -4.21 15.31
C GLY A 71 -9.87 -3.70 15.58
N ALA A 72 -10.07 -2.74 16.48
CA ALA A 72 -11.36 -2.09 16.65
C ALA A 72 -11.65 -1.16 15.45
N PHE A 73 -12.86 -1.27 14.92
CA PHE A 73 -13.38 -0.40 13.87
C PHE A 73 -14.82 0.02 14.18
N THR A 74 -15.11 1.30 13.99
CA THR A 74 -16.47 1.75 13.67
C THR A 74 -16.65 1.73 12.16
N ARG A 75 -17.91 1.82 11.69
CA ARG A 75 -18.18 1.96 10.24
C ARG A 75 -17.46 3.18 9.65
N TRP A 76 -17.41 4.28 10.40
CA TRP A 76 -16.76 5.52 9.98
C TRP A 76 -15.23 5.43 9.98
N SER A 77 -14.63 4.80 10.99
CA SER A 77 -13.18 4.58 11.01
C SER A 77 -12.74 3.67 9.85
N PHE A 78 -13.45 2.57 9.61
CA PHE A 78 -13.14 1.65 8.51
C PHE A 78 -13.23 2.34 7.15
N LEU A 79 -14.36 2.99 6.87
CA LEU A 79 -14.57 3.70 5.61
C LEU A 79 -13.63 4.89 5.46
N GLY A 80 -13.39 5.64 6.54
CA GLY A 80 -12.48 6.78 6.56
C GLY A 80 -11.06 6.39 6.17
N VAL A 81 -10.49 5.37 6.82
CA VAL A 81 -9.16 4.86 6.47
C VAL A 81 -9.13 4.36 5.03
N THR A 82 -10.16 3.63 4.59
CA THR A 82 -10.22 3.05 3.24
C THR A 82 -10.23 4.12 2.15
N VAL A 83 -11.03 5.17 2.33
CA VAL A 83 -11.12 6.28 1.38
C VAL A 83 -9.85 7.12 1.40
N ILE A 84 -9.36 7.51 2.57
CA ILE A 84 -8.13 8.32 2.69
C ILE A 84 -6.94 7.58 2.07
N PHE A 85 -6.80 6.27 2.35
CA PHE A 85 -5.78 5.43 1.71
C PHE A 85 -5.89 5.46 0.20
N ALA A 86 -7.08 5.20 -0.35
CA ALA A 86 -7.27 5.12 -1.79
C ALA A 86 -7.02 6.45 -2.52
N LEU A 87 -7.32 7.59 -1.89
CA LEU A 87 -7.05 8.91 -2.44
C LEU A 87 -5.57 9.24 -2.58
N MET A 88 -4.69 8.51 -1.89
CA MET A 88 -3.23 8.66 -2.02
C MET A 88 -2.61 7.74 -3.08
N HIS A 89 -3.43 6.95 -3.78
CA HIS A 89 -2.99 5.99 -4.77
C HIS A 89 -3.53 6.33 -6.16
N THR A 90 -2.75 6.00 -7.18
CA THR A 90 -3.13 6.23 -8.58
C THR A 90 -4.25 5.28 -9.01
N GLU A 91 -4.20 4.03 -8.56
CA GLU A 91 -5.11 2.94 -8.90
C GLU A 91 -6.22 2.84 -7.84
N ILE A 92 -7.10 3.84 -7.80
CA ILE A 92 -8.08 4.05 -6.71
C ILE A 92 -8.89 2.79 -6.40
N LEU A 93 -9.40 2.08 -7.42
CA LEU A 93 -10.19 0.86 -7.20
C LEU A 93 -9.38 -0.27 -6.55
N ALA A 94 -8.14 -0.47 -6.98
CA ALA A 94 -7.26 -1.48 -6.40
C ALA A 94 -6.90 -1.10 -4.96
N ALA A 95 -6.63 0.18 -4.71
CA ALA A 95 -6.32 0.69 -3.38
C ALA A 95 -7.52 0.57 -2.42
N LEU A 96 -8.75 0.86 -2.87
CA LEU A 96 -9.97 0.64 -2.09
C LEU A 96 -10.13 -0.84 -1.70
N ALA A 97 -10.01 -1.73 -2.68
CA ALA A 97 -10.16 -3.17 -2.45
C ALA A 97 -9.08 -3.71 -1.51
N TRP A 98 -7.82 -3.35 -1.75
CA TRP A 98 -6.69 -3.79 -0.94
C TRP A 98 -6.80 -3.27 0.50
N CYS A 99 -7.11 -1.98 0.69
CA CYS A 99 -7.27 -1.40 2.03
C CYS A 99 -8.43 -2.04 2.80
N ALA A 100 -9.55 -2.31 2.14
CA ALA A 100 -10.68 -3.02 2.76
C ALA A 100 -10.29 -4.44 3.21
N LEU A 101 -9.53 -5.17 2.39
CA LEU A 101 -9.06 -6.52 2.73
C LEU A 101 -8.15 -6.51 3.97
N ILE A 102 -7.16 -5.63 4.01
CA ILE A 102 -6.21 -5.58 5.11
C ILE A 102 -6.83 -4.96 6.38
N ASN A 103 -7.80 -4.06 6.28
CA ASN A 103 -8.62 -3.62 7.43
C ASN A 103 -9.43 -4.79 7.99
N THR A 104 -9.98 -5.64 7.12
CA THR A 104 -10.70 -6.85 7.51
C THR A 104 -9.76 -7.85 8.19
N LEU A 105 -8.53 -8.02 7.66
CA LEU A 105 -7.50 -8.84 8.31
C LEU A 105 -7.16 -8.30 9.70
N TYR A 106 -6.98 -6.99 9.86
CA TYR A 106 -6.69 -6.37 11.15
C TYR A 106 -7.84 -6.56 12.14
N TRP A 107 -9.07 -6.37 11.69
CA TRP A 107 -10.27 -6.63 12.48
C TRP A 107 -10.41 -8.10 12.90
N TYR A 108 -9.99 -9.04 12.06
CA TYR A 108 -10.07 -10.46 12.38
C TYR A 108 -8.94 -10.92 13.31
N THR A 109 -7.69 -10.55 13.00
CA THR A 109 -6.49 -11.04 13.70
C THR A 109 -6.16 -10.25 14.97
N ARG A 110 -6.61 -8.99 15.07
CA ARG A 110 -6.26 -8.06 16.15
C ARG A 110 -4.74 -7.94 16.36
N ASN A 111 -4.00 -8.04 15.26
CA ASN A 111 -2.55 -8.08 15.28
C ASN A 111 -1.99 -7.26 14.11
N ILE A 112 -1.35 -6.14 14.43
CA ILE A 112 -0.72 -5.28 13.43
C ILE A 112 0.37 -5.99 12.60
N TRP A 113 1.07 -6.97 13.18
CA TRP A 113 2.14 -7.71 12.49
C TRP A 113 1.59 -8.60 11.37
N SER A 114 0.36 -9.12 11.50
CA SER A 114 -0.30 -9.82 10.41
C SER A 114 -0.52 -8.90 9.20
N CYS A 115 -0.81 -7.63 9.44
CA CYS A 115 -0.97 -6.63 8.39
C CYS A 115 0.38 -6.22 7.79
N VAL A 116 1.43 -6.02 8.61
CA VAL A 116 2.81 -5.78 8.13
C VAL A 116 3.28 -6.90 7.20
N VAL A 117 3.05 -8.16 7.59
CA VAL A 117 3.41 -9.32 6.76
C VAL A 117 2.58 -9.36 5.47
N MET A 118 1.25 -9.17 5.55
CA MET A 118 0.41 -9.12 4.35
C MET A 118 0.89 -8.04 3.38
N HIS A 119 1.15 -6.83 3.88
CA HIS A 119 1.59 -5.70 3.06
C HIS A 119 2.97 -5.95 2.46
N GLY A 120 3.95 -6.41 3.26
CA GLY A 120 5.27 -6.77 2.75
C GLY A 120 5.22 -7.87 1.68
N VAL A 121 4.37 -8.88 1.87
CA VAL A 121 4.18 -9.96 0.87
C VAL A 121 3.54 -9.42 -0.40
N THR A 122 2.49 -8.60 -0.32
CA THR A 122 1.86 -8.04 -1.53
C THR A 122 2.82 -7.13 -2.30
N ASN A 123 3.65 -6.36 -1.60
CA ASN A 123 4.67 -5.52 -2.24
C ASN A 123 5.80 -6.34 -2.86
N GLY A 124 6.23 -7.42 -2.21
CA GLY A 124 7.19 -8.36 -2.78
C GLY A 124 6.67 -9.05 -4.04
N LEU A 125 5.40 -9.47 -4.03
CA LEU A 125 4.74 -10.05 -5.21
C LEU A 125 4.60 -9.04 -6.35
N LEU A 126 4.26 -7.78 -6.04
CA LEU A 126 4.22 -6.70 -7.03
C LEU A 126 5.61 -6.44 -7.64
N ALA A 127 6.65 -6.35 -6.81
CA ALA A 127 8.01 -6.18 -7.29
C ALA A 127 8.46 -7.34 -8.20
N ALA A 128 8.18 -8.58 -7.81
CA ALA A 128 8.45 -9.76 -8.63
C ALA A 128 7.68 -9.71 -9.97
N TYR A 129 6.40 -9.33 -9.94
CA TYR A 129 5.59 -9.15 -11.14
C TYR A 129 6.21 -8.11 -12.09
N ILE A 130 6.64 -6.95 -11.58
CA ILE A 130 7.24 -5.90 -12.40
C ILE A 130 8.52 -6.39 -13.07
N LEU A 131 9.40 -7.05 -12.31
CA LEU A 131 10.66 -7.57 -12.84
C LEU A 131 10.45 -8.66 -13.90
N LEU A 132 9.45 -9.54 -13.72
CA LEU A 132 9.16 -10.64 -14.65
C LEU A 132 8.46 -10.17 -15.93
N THR A 133 7.65 -9.11 -15.84
CA THR A 133 6.79 -8.65 -16.95
C THR A 133 7.27 -7.36 -17.61
N ALA A 134 8.31 -6.72 -17.06
CA ALA A 134 8.80 -5.41 -17.48
C ALA A 134 7.73 -4.30 -17.44
N ASN A 135 6.70 -4.44 -16.60
CA ASN A 135 5.67 -3.42 -16.37
C ASN A 135 6.16 -2.31 -15.43
N TRP A 136 7.21 -1.59 -15.84
CA TRP A 136 7.90 -0.58 -15.03
C TRP A 136 7.05 0.64 -14.66
N HIS A 137 5.86 0.82 -15.26
CA HIS A 137 4.91 1.87 -14.86
C HIS A 137 4.31 1.64 -13.46
N LEU A 138 4.43 0.43 -12.91
CA LEU A 138 4.01 0.09 -11.54
C LEU A 138 5.14 0.22 -10.50
N TRP A 139 6.36 0.54 -10.95
CA TRP A 139 7.56 0.68 -10.11
C TRP A 139 7.55 1.98 -9.30
#